data_AF-A0A965ZJF4-F1
#
_entry.id   AF-A0A965ZJF4-F1
#
_cell.length_a   1.000
_cell.length_b   1.000
_cell.length_c   1.000
_cell.angle_alpha   90.00
_cell.angle_beta   90.00
_cell.angle_gamma   90.00
#
_symmetry.space_group_name_H-M   'P 1'
#
loop_
_entity.id
_entity.type
_entity.pdbx_description
1 polymer ?
#
loop_
_entity_poly.entity_id
_entity_poly.type
_entity_poly.pdbx_seq_one_letter_code
_entity_poly.pdbx_strand_id
1 'polypeptide(L)'
;MSLTSFLSKIWSGIKSIFDKLPYELQSAAHIAVVITQNIKNFTDSPAADILTLLIPGDIDNKIKDWLRAKLPEVLTALRLVDSISALKDPDEITAAAVKTIQNLDPNVQNAFMHDLSVLIAQEISKAQNNTLKWSDAIYIIEWYYQHKYKQQADISAG
;
A
#
# COMPACT_ATOMS: atom_id res chain seq x y z
N MET A 1 -13.99 -28.32 17.03
CA MET A 1 -12.95 -27.27 17.07
C MET A 1 -13.64 -25.93 17.21
N SER A 2 -13.14 -25.01 18.04
CA SER A 2 -13.74 -23.68 18.19
C SER A 2 -13.29 -22.75 17.05
N LEU A 3 -14.12 -21.76 16.70
CA LEU A 3 -13.78 -20.72 15.73
C LEU A 3 -12.46 -20.00 16.07
N THR A 4 -12.19 -19.80 17.35
CA THR A 4 -10.94 -19.21 17.85
C THR A 4 -9.70 -20.07 17.53
N SER A 5 -9.81 -21.39 17.70
CA SER A 5 -8.72 -22.33 17.38
C SER A 5 -8.45 -22.43 15.87
N PHE A 6 -9.47 -22.22 15.05
CA PHE A 6 -9.37 -22.21 13.59
C PHE A 6 -8.70 -20.92 13.10
N LEU A 7 -9.15 -19.76 13.59
CA LEU A 7 -8.54 -18.46 13.28
C LEU A 7 -7.07 -18.39 13.71
N SER A 8 -6.74 -18.89 14.91
CA SER A 8 -5.35 -18.91 15.40
C SER A 8 -4.42 -19.74 14.51
N LYS A 9 -4.91 -20.86 13.95
CA LYS A 9 -4.14 -21.68 13.01
C LYS A 9 -3.92 -20.97 11.66
N ILE A 10 -4.94 -20.28 11.15
CA ILE A 10 -4.81 -19.46 9.94
C ILE A 10 -3.76 -18.37 10.17
N TRP A 11 -3.84 -17.64 11.27
CA TRP A 11 -2.88 -16.58 11.61
C TRP A 11 -1.46 -17.10 11.83
N SER A 12 -1.31 -18.28 12.43
CA SER A 12 0.00 -18.93 12.58
C SER A 12 0.58 -19.36 11.23
N GLY A 13 -0.27 -19.80 10.30
CA GLY A 13 0.11 -20.08 8.92
C GLY A 13 0.60 -18.83 8.18
N ILE A 14 -0.16 -17.73 8.28
CA ILE A 14 0.19 -16.46 7.64
C ILE A 14 1.50 -15.89 8.24
N LYS A 15 1.66 -15.94 9.56
CA LYS A 15 2.93 -15.58 10.22
C LYS A 15 4.09 -16.42 9.70
N SER A 16 3.91 -17.73 9.58
CA SER A 16 4.96 -18.62 9.07
C SER A 16 5.33 -18.31 7.62
N ILE A 17 4.37 -17.88 6.80
CA ILE A 17 4.64 -17.42 5.43
C ILE A 17 5.45 -16.13 5.50
N PHE A 18 5.01 -15.13 6.27
CA PHE A 18 5.71 -13.85 6.43
C PHE A 18 7.16 -14.01 6.92
N ASP A 19 7.37 -14.79 7.98
CA ASP A 19 8.70 -15.02 8.57
C ASP A 19 9.66 -15.74 7.61
N LYS A 20 9.13 -16.46 6.60
CA LYS A 20 9.91 -17.14 5.56
C LYS A 20 10.14 -16.28 4.32
N LEU A 21 9.53 -15.09 4.24
CA LEU A 21 9.73 -14.21 3.10
C LEU A 21 11.15 -13.65 3.11
N PRO A 22 11.78 -13.54 1.93
CA PRO A 22 12.95 -12.70 1.72
C PRO A 22 12.72 -11.29 2.27
N TYR A 23 13.79 -10.67 2.77
CA TYR A 23 13.74 -9.31 3.33
C TYR A 23 13.14 -8.30 2.35
N GLU A 24 13.38 -8.50 1.06
CA GLU A 24 12.88 -7.71 -0.05
C GLU A 24 11.34 -7.67 -0.06
N LEU A 25 10.69 -8.84 0.11
CA LEU A 25 9.22 -8.93 0.13
C LEU A 25 8.62 -8.38 1.42
N GLN A 26 9.31 -8.51 2.55
CA GLN A 26 8.89 -7.88 3.80
C GLN A 26 8.99 -6.35 3.71
N SER A 27 10.06 -5.85 3.09
CA SER A 27 10.27 -4.43 2.81
C SER A 27 9.20 -3.90 1.84
N ALA A 28 8.86 -4.64 0.79
CA ALA A 28 7.77 -4.30 -0.13
C ALA A 28 6.43 -4.15 0.62
N ALA A 29 6.12 -5.06 1.53
CA ALA A 29 4.91 -4.99 2.35
C ALA A 29 4.91 -3.74 3.26
N HIS A 30 6.03 -3.44 3.91
CA HIS A 30 6.18 -2.24 4.72
C HIS A 30 5.96 -0.96 3.91
N ILE A 31 6.70 -0.80 2.81
CA ILE A 31 6.65 0.40 1.97
C ILE A 31 5.24 0.60 1.41
N ALA A 32 4.59 -0.46 0.93
CA ALA A 32 3.23 -0.39 0.42
C ALA A 32 2.23 0.08 1.48
N VAL A 33 2.31 -0.46 2.70
CA VAL A 33 1.44 -0.04 3.79
C VAL A 33 1.69 1.43 4.16
N VAL A 34 2.95 1.87 4.24
CA VAL A 34 3.27 3.27 4.53
C VAL A 34 2.71 4.21 3.47
N ILE A 35 2.90 3.92 2.17
CA ILE A 35 2.37 4.75 1.08
C ILE A 35 0.84 4.85 1.15
N THR A 36 0.15 3.73 1.34
CA THR A 36 -1.31 3.72 1.48
C THR A 36 -1.78 4.58 2.65
N GLN A 37 -1.06 4.55 3.77
CA GLN A 37 -1.40 5.37 4.94
C GLN A 37 -1.11 6.85 4.70
N ASN A 38 -0.03 7.17 3.99
CA ASN A 38 0.24 8.54 3.55
C ASN A 38 -0.87 9.06 2.63
N ILE A 39 -1.39 8.23 1.72
CA ILE A 39 -2.54 8.58 0.87
C ILE A 39 -3.80 8.79 1.71
N LYS A 40 -4.08 7.89 2.66
CA LYS A 40 -5.23 8.01 3.54
C LYS A 40 -5.20 9.29 4.39
N ASN A 41 -4.03 9.62 4.92
CA ASN A 41 -3.82 10.78 5.80
C ASN A 41 -3.44 12.05 5.03
N PHE A 42 -3.37 11.98 3.70
CA PHE A 42 -2.98 13.12 2.87
C PHE A 42 -3.94 14.28 3.13
N THR A 43 -3.40 15.44 3.42
CA THR A 43 -4.16 16.69 3.47
C THR A 43 -3.67 17.57 2.33
N ASP A 44 -4.58 18.35 1.74
CA ASP A 44 -4.22 19.29 0.67
C ASP A 44 -3.02 20.14 1.13
N SER A 45 -1.85 19.81 0.58
CA SER A 45 -0.58 20.42 0.93
C SER A 45 -0.17 21.35 -0.20
N PRO A 46 0.26 22.59 0.09
CA PRO A 46 0.77 23.51 -0.93
C PRO A 46 2.12 23.09 -1.52
N ALA A 47 2.61 21.89 -1.22
CA ALA A 47 3.83 21.34 -1.78
C ALA A 47 3.68 21.06 -3.29
N ALA A 48 4.73 21.39 -4.04
CA ALA A 48 4.76 21.25 -5.50
C ALA A 48 4.93 19.80 -6.00
N ASP A 49 5.17 18.83 -5.11
CA ASP A 49 5.46 17.43 -5.46
C ASP A 49 4.77 16.50 -4.47
N ILE A 50 3.59 16.00 -4.85
CA ILE A 50 2.77 15.11 -4.03
C ILE A 50 3.43 13.73 -3.91
N LEU A 51 4.11 13.27 -4.97
CA LEU A 51 4.80 11.98 -4.96
C LEU A 51 5.91 11.93 -3.91
N THR A 52 6.63 13.03 -3.68
CA THR A 52 7.61 13.15 -2.59
C THR A 52 6.98 13.01 -1.20
N LEU A 53 5.74 13.48 -1.02
CA LEU A 53 5.04 13.37 0.27
C LEU A 53 4.52 11.95 0.52
N LEU A 54 4.10 11.26 -0.54
CA LEU A 54 3.53 9.93 -0.44
C LEU A 54 4.59 8.84 -0.34
N ILE A 55 5.70 8.99 -1.06
CA ILE A 55 6.79 8.00 -1.11
C ILE A 55 7.78 8.28 0.03
N PRO A 56 8.05 7.30 0.91
CA PRO A 56 9.01 7.49 2.00
C PRO A 56 10.40 7.87 1.49
N GLY A 57 11.04 8.86 2.14
CA GLY A 57 12.32 9.40 1.68
C GLY A 57 13.52 8.48 1.93
N ASP A 58 13.40 7.58 2.89
CA ASP A 58 14.43 6.67 3.42
C ASP A 58 14.57 5.35 2.65
N ILE A 59 13.76 5.14 1.60
CA ILE A 59 13.84 3.95 0.74
C ILE A 59 14.90 4.11 -0.36
N ASP A 60 15.35 2.97 -0.88
CA ASP A 60 16.30 2.87 -1.99
C ASP A 60 15.85 3.69 -3.21
N ASN A 61 16.79 4.41 -3.84
CA ASN A 61 16.48 5.31 -4.95
C ASN A 61 15.90 4.59 -6.17
N LYS A 62 16.30 3.34 -6.45
CA LYS A 62 15.72 2.54 -7.54
C LYS A 62 14.24 2.28 -7.28
N ILE A 63 13.88 1.97 -6.04
CA ILE A 63 12.48 1.73 -5.63
C ILE A 63 11.70 3.05 -5.70
N LYS A 64 12.31 4.16 -5.26
CA LYS A 64 11.73 5.50 -5.32
C LYS A 64 11.40 5.91 -6.75
N ASP A 65 12.35 5.78 -7.67
CA ASP A 65 12.15 6.11 -9.08
C ASP A 65 11.12 5.20 -9.75
N TRP A 66 11.13 3.90 -9.40
CA TRP A 66 10.12 2.97 -9.87
C TRP A 66 8.72 3.35 -9.40
N LEU A 67 8.57 3.69 -8.11
CA LEU A 67 7.29 4.12 -7.54
C LEU A 67 6.80 5.42 -8.16
N ARG A 68 7.69 6.39 -8.44
CA ARG A 68 7.30 7.62 -9.14
C ARG A 68 6.71 7.35 -10.52
N ALA A 69 7.23 6.36 -11.24
CA ALA A 69 6.70 5.97 -12.54
C ALA A 69 5.41 5.14 -12.43
N LYS A 70 5.34 4.20 -11.48
CA LYS A 70 4.27 3.20 -11.41
C LYS A 70 3.10 3.56 -10.51
N LEU A 71 3.28 4.38 -9.49
CA LEU A 71 2.20 4.78 -8.60
C LEU A 71 1.06 5.50 -9.36
N PRO A 72 1.32 6.45 -10.29
CA PRO A 72 0.27 7.05 -11.12
C PRO A 72 -0.45 6.03 -12.00
N GLU A 73 0.28 5.06 -12.57
CA GLU A 73 -0.30 3.97 -13.37
C GLU A 73 -1.23 3.08 -12.53
N VAL A 74 -0.79 2.71 -11.32
CA VAL A 74 -1.58 1.90 -10.36
C VAL A 74 -2.85 2.64 -9.94
N LEU A 75 -2.74 3.94 -9.63
CA LEU A 75 -3.88 4.78 -9.26
C LEU A 75 -4.87 4.93 -10.42
N THR A 76 -4.38 5.03 -11.66
CA THR A 76 -5.21 5.05 -12.86
C THR A 76 -5.87 3.69 -13.13
N ALA A 77 -5.14 2.59 -12.94
CA ALA A 77 -5.62 1.23 -13.16
C ALA A 77 -6.73 0.83 -12.17
N LEU A 78 -6.77 1.44 -10.99
CA LEU A 78 -7.88 1.29 -10.05
C LEU A 78 -9.18 1.98 -10.53
N ARG A 79 -9.16 2.66 -11.69
CA ARG A 79 -10.30 3.25 -12.42
C ARG A 79 -11.27 4.01 -11.51
N LEU A 80 -10.72 4.73 -10.54
CA LEU A 80 -11.50 5.46 -9.54
C LEU A 80 -12.27 6.62 -10.16
N VAL A 81 -11.78 7.21 -11.27
CA VAL A 81 -12.56 8.12 -12.14
C VAL A 81 -12.03 8.05 -13.58
N ASP A 82 -12.93 7.91 -14.56
CA ASP A 82 -12.56 7.99 -15.98
C ASP A 82 -11.91 9.34 -16.35
N SER A 83 -12.20 10.40 -15.61
CA SER A 83 -11.64 11.75 -15.81
C SER A 83 -10.15 11.87 -15.48
N ILE A 84 -9.59 10.96 -14.68
CA ILE A 84 -8.16 10.95 -14.34
C ILE A 84 -7.33 10.48 -15.55
N SER A 85 -7.89 9.62 -16.39
CA SER A 85 -7.22 9.05 -17.57
C SER A 85 -6.83 10.09 -18.64
N ALA A 86 -7.41 11.30 -18.57
CA ALA A 86 -7.11 12.40 -19.48
C ALA A 86 -5.93 13.26 -19.00
N LEU A 87 -5.53 13.13 -17.72
CA LEU A 87 -4.39 13.83 -17.16
C LEU A 87 -3.09 13.17 -17.61
N LYS A 88 -2.05 13.97 -17.83
CA LYS A 88 -0.73 13.51 -18.31
C LYS A 88 0.38 13.73 -17.30
N ASP A 89 0.15 14.63 -16.35
CA ASP A 89 1.12 14.93 -15.31
C ASP A 89 0.97 13.93 -14.14
N PRO A 90 2.05 13.22 -13.76
CA PRO A 90 2.03 12.26 -12.66
C PRO A 90 1.54 12.82 -11.32
N ASP A 91 1.88 14.07 -11.00
CA ASP A 91 1.48 14.70 -9.75
C ASP A 91 0.00 15.08 -9.79
N GLU A 92 -0.49 15.61 -10.92
CA GLU A 92 -1.92 15.87 -11.12
C GLU A 92 -2.76 14.58 -11.04
N ILE A 93 -2.30 13.50 -11.68
CA ILE A 93 -2.95 12.17 -11.62
C ILE A 93 -3.03 11.70 -10.17
N THR A 94 -1.92 11.78 -9.45
CA THR A 94 -1.84 11.31 -8.07
C THR A 94 -2.74 12.13 -7.15
N ALA A 95 -2.72 13.45 -7.28
CA ALA A 95 -3.58 14.34 -6.49
C ALA A 95 -5.08 14.10 -6.76
N ALA A 96 -5.48 13.97 -8.03
CA ALA A 96 -6.86 13.69 -8.39
C ALA A 96 -7.34 12.33 -7.88
N ALA A 97 -6.47 11.31 -7.94
CA ALA A 97 -6.76 9.98 -7.42
C ALA A 97 -6.91 9.98 -5.89
N VAL A 98 -5.97 10.61 -5.17
CA VAL A 98 -6.02 10.73 -3.70
C VAL A 98 -7.32 11.42 -3.28
N LYS A 99 -7.67 12.54 -3.92
CA LYS A 99 -8.91 13.27 -3.61
C LYS A 99 -10.15 12.44 -3.89
N THR A 100 -10.18 11.68 -4.98
CA THR A 100 -11.30 10.79 -5.30
C THR A 100 -11.48 9.76 -4.20
N ILE A 101 -10.39 9.09 -3.83
CA ILE A 101 -10.36 8.07 -2.79
C ILE A 101 -10.84 8.60 -1.44
N GLN A 102 -10.50 9.85 -1.10
CA GLN A 102 -10.93 10.51 0.13
C GLN A 102 -12.42 10.85 0.15
N ASN A 103 -13.03 11.04 -1.02
CA ASN A 103 -14.46 11.32 -1.16
C ASN A 103 -15.33 10.07 -1.22
N LEU A 104 -14.74 8.87 -1.19
CA LEU A 104 -15.50 7.62 -1.13
C LEU A 104 -16.12 7.39 0.24
N ASP A 105 -17.20 6.61 0.28
CA ASP A 105 -17.73 6.08 1.53
C ASP A 105 -16.63 5.36 2.32
N PRO A 106 -16.54 5.51 3.66
CA PRO A 106 -15.47 4.91 4.47
C PRO A 106 -15.29 3.39 4.29
N ASN A 107 -16.35 2.64 4.02
CA ASN A 107 -16.25 1.20 3.80
C ASN A 107 -15.62 0.90 2.44
N VAL A 108 -16.04 1.66 1.42
CA VAL A 108 -15.51 1.56 0.06
C VAL A 108 -14.06 2.01 0.04
N GLN A 109 -13.74 3.12 0.70
CA GLN A 109 -12.39 3.64 0.88
C GLN A 109 -11.45 2.59 1.49
N ASN A 110 -11.86 1.90 2.57
CA ASN A 110 -11.01 0.87 3.19
C ASN A 110 -10.74 -0.32 2.26
N ALA A 111 -11.75 -0.76 1.48
CA ALA A 111 -11.54 -1.81 0.48
C ALA A 111 -10.55 -1.37 -0.62
N PHE A 112 -10.70 -0.14 -1.12
CA PHE A 112 -9.77 0.43 -2.11
C PHE A 112 -8.35 0.58 -1.56
N MET A 113 -8.19 1.00 -0.30
CA MET A 113 -6.89 1.12 0.38
C MET A 113 -6.18 -0.22 0.51
N HIS A 114 -6.94 -1.28 0.80
CA HIS A 114 -6.40 -2.62 0.88
C HIS A 114 -5.90 -3.09 -0.49
N ASP A 115 -6.72 -2.97 -1.54
CA ASP A 115 -6.33 -3.38 -2.89
C ASP A 115 -5.18 -2.53 -3.46
N LEU A 116 -5.14 -1.24 -3.11
CA LEU A 116 -4.03 -0.34 -3.45
C LEU A 116 -2.72 -0.81 -2.79
N SER A 117 -2.76 -1.17 -1.51
CA SER A 117 -1.57 -1.70 -0.80
C SER A 117 -1.05 -2.98 -1.45
N VAL A 118 -1.94 -3.86 -1.89
CA VAL A 118 -1.59 -5.09 -2.60
C VAL A 118 -0.91 -4.78 -3.93
N LEU A 119 -1.49 -3.88 -4.75
CA LEU A 119 -0.92 -3.48 -6.03
C LEU A 119 0.46 -2.83 -5.88
N ILE A 120 0.62 -1.92 -4.92
CA ILE A 120 1.90 -1.25 -4.65
C ILE A 120 2.96 -2.28 -4.24
N ALA A 121 2.61 -3.23 -3.35
CA ALA A 121 3.54 -4.28 -2.92
C ALA A 121 3.99 -5.18 -4.07
N GLN A 122 3.09 -5.49 -5.00
CA GLN A 122 3.43 -6.23 -6.22
C GLN A 122 4.39 -5.45 -7.12
N GLU A 123 4.15 -4.15 -7.32
CA GLU A 123 5.04 -3.31 -8.13
C GLU A 123 6.42 -3.16 -7.52
N ILE A 124 6.52 -2.98 -6.20
CA ILE A 124 7.82 -2.94 -5.50
C ILE A 124 8.54 -4.28 -5.62
N SER A 125 7.82 -5.39 -5.47
CA SER A 125 8.39 -6.73 -5.63
C SER A 125 8.97 -6.92 -7.03
N LYS A 126 8.27 -6.46 -8.08
CA LYS A 126 8.78 -6.49 -9.46
C LYS A 126 10.05 -5.64 -9.63
N ALA A 127 10.11 -4.46 -9.02
CA ALA A 127 11.30 -3.60 -9.05
C ALA A 127 12.55 -4.29 -8.45
N GLN A 128 12.31 -5.23 -7.52
CA GLN A 128 13.32 -6.06 -6.86
C GLN A 128 13.55 -7.41 -7.56
N ASN A 129 13.04 -7.61 -8.78
CA ASN A 129 13.09 -8.87 -9.54
C ASN A 129 12.40 -10.06 -8.85
N ASN A 130 11.48 -9.79 -7.92
CA ASN A 130 10.67 -10.79 -7.27
C ASN A 130 9.24 -10.79 -7.84
N THR A 131 8.54 -11.92 -7.71
CA THR A 131 7.14 -12.02 -8.13
C THR A 131 6.28 -12.31 -6.91
N LEU A 132 5.38 -11.37 -6.59
CA LEU A 132 4.42 -11.53 -5.52
C LEU A 132 3.05 -11.84 -6.11
N LYS A 133 2.54 -13.05 -5.87
CA LYS A 133 1.19 -13.41 -6.32
C LYS A 133 0.16 -12.58 -5.56
N TRP A 134 -0.94 -12.24 -6.22
CA TRP A 134 -2.01 -11.45 -5.63
C TRP A 134 -2.53 -12.03 -4.31
N SER A 135 -2.79 -13.35 -4.29
CA SER A 135 -3.25 -14.05 -3.08
C SER A 135 -2.26 -13.94 -1.93
N ASP A 136 -0.96 -14.08 -2.22
CA ASP A 136 0.08 -14.06 -1.20
C ASP A 136 0.27 -12.63 -0.68
N ALA A 137 0.23 -11.64 -1.59
CA ALA A 137 0.29 -10.23 -1.26
C ALA A 137 -0.83 -9.81 -0.28
N ILE A 138 -2.07 -10.28 -0.49
CA ILE A 138 -3.19 -10.03 0.43
C ILE A 138 -2.83 -10.48 1.84
N TYR A 139 -2.41 -11.74 2.01
CA TYR A 139 -2.12 -12.29 3.33
C TYR A 139 -0.94 -11.58 4.01
N ILE A 140 0.07 -11.21 3.23
CA ILE A 140 1.28 -10.55 3.73
C ILE A 140 0.96 -9.12 4.19
N ILE A 141 0.22 -8.37 3.38
CA ILE A 141 -0.19 -7.00 3.70
C ILE A 141 -1.12 -6.98 4.91
N GLU A 142 -2.12 -7.85 4.95
CA GLU A 142 -3.06 -7.93 6.07
C GLU A 142 -2.32 -8.28 7.37
N TRP A 143 -1.41 -9.25 7.32
CA TRP A 143 -0.61 -9.61 8.50
C TRP A 143 0.28 -8.47 8.96
N TYR A 144 1.00 -7.82 8.04
CA TYR A 144 1.88 -6.70 8.34
C TYR A 144 1.09 -5.54 8.96
N TYR A 145 -0.05 -5.20 8.37
CA TYR A 145 -0.91 -4.13 8.88
C TYR A 145 -1.39 -4.43 10.30
N GLN A 146 -1.91 -5.63 10.58
CA GLN A 146 -2.43 -5.96 11.90
C GLN A 146 -1.35 -6.11 12.99
N HIS A 147 -0.16 -6.61 12.65
CA HIS A 147 0.84 -7.02 13.65
C HIS A 147 2.06 -6.11 13.76
N LYS A 148 2.36 -5.32 12.72
CA LYS A 148 3.52 -4.41 12.73
C LYS A 148 3.07 -2.96 12.74
N TYR A 149 2.18 -2.59 11.82
CA TYR A 149 1.74 -1.20 11.71
C TYR A 149 0.77 -0.80 12.83
N LYS A 150 -0.33 -1.53 13.02
CA LYS A 150 -1.34 -1.21 14.04
C LYS A 150 -0.78 -1.28 15.46
N GLN A 151 0.05 -2.29 15.76
CA GLN A 151 0.74 -2.37 17.06
C GLN A 151 1.65 -1.16 17.32
N GLN A 152 2.40 -0.69 16.31
CA GLN A 152 3.25 0.50 16.47
C GLN A 152 2.42 1.79 16.65
N ALA A 153 1.28 1.90 15.94
CA ALA A 153 0.36 3.02 16.10
C ALA A 153 -0.29 3.05 17.51
N ASP A 154 -0.68 1.89 18.04
CA ASP A 154 -1.26 1.77 19.38
C ASP A 154 -0.23 2.07 20.50
N ILE A 155 1.05 1.74 20.28
CA ILE A 155 2.14 2.04 21.24
C ILE A 155 2.54 3.52 21.23
N SER A 156 2.38 4.22 20.11
CA SER A 156 2.73 5.64 19.96
C SER A 156 1.61 6.61 20.36
N ALA A 157 0.41 6.10 20.62
CA ALA A 157 -0.77 6.86 21.05
C ALA A 157 -1.08 6.74 22.56
N GLY A 158 -0.29 5.96 23.32
CA GLY A 158 -0.37 5.83 24.78
C GLY A 158 0.79 6.51 25.49
#